data_AF-A0A3D0W809-F1
#
_entry.id   AF-A0A3D0W809-F1
#
_cell.length_a   1.000
_cell.length_b   1.000
_cell.length_c   1.000
_cell.angle_alpha   90.00
_cell.angle_beta   90.00
_cell.angle_gamma   90.00
#
_symmetry.space_group_name_H-M   'P 1'
#
loop_
_entity.id
_entity.type
_entity.pdbx_description
1 polymer ?
#
loop_
_entity_poly.entity_id
_entity_poly.type
_entity_poly.pdbx_seq_one_letter_code
_entity_poly.pdbx_strand_id
1 'polypeptide(L)' 'MLNLTELGVEVFIKKSQAASLSSFWDNYDLIIWQKDSSGYSDKKGMFLKNLWGKAERISVSDQGIWKLPKKYVRYFK' A
#
# COMPACT_ATOMS: atom_id res chain seq x y z
N MET A 1 -1.72 10.78 -10.14
CA MET A 1 -2.03 10.18 -8.83
C MET A 1 -3.54 10.14 -8.74
N LEU A 2 -4.10 9.20 -7.98
CA LEU A 2 -5.53 9.13 -7.71
C LEU A 2 -5.75 9.55 -6.26
N ASN A 3 -6.65 10.51 -6.04
CA ASN A 3 -7.00 10.94 -4.70
C ASN A 3 -8.07 10.00 -4.15
N LEU A 4 -7.81 9.43 -2.98
CA LEU A 4 -8.72 8.54 -2.30
C LEU A 4 -9.19 9.19 -1.00
N THR A 5 -10.48 9.08 -0.74
CA THR A 5 -11.06 9.20 0.61
C THR A 5 -10.84 7.89 1.35
N GLU A 6 -11.14 7.85 2.65
CA GLU A 6 -11.11 6.63 3.46
C GLU A 6 -11.86 5.46 2.78
N LEU A 7 -13.08 5.69 2.30
CA LEU A 7 -13.86 4.69 1.55
C LEU A 7 -13.13 4.21 0.29
N GLY A 8 -12.45 5.11 -0.42
CA GLY A 8 -11.64 4.74 -1.58
C GLY A 8 -10.45 3.86 -1.21
N VAL A 9 -9.81 4.13 -0.05
CA VAL A 9 -8.74 3.30 0.49
C VAL A 9 -9.25 1.93 0.92
N GLU A 10 -10.41 1.85 1.56
CA GLU A 10 -11.06 0.59 1.92
C GLU A 10 -11.33 -0.29 0.69
N VAL A 11 -11.88 0.30 -0.37
CA VAL A 11 -12.09 -0.40 -1.64
C VAL A 11 -10.76 -0.87 -2.24
N PHE A 12 -9.74 -0.01 -2.20
CA PHE A 12 -8.41 -0.38 -2.67
C PHE A 12 -7.82 -1.55 -1.89
N ILE A 13 -7.85 -1.50 -0.56
CA ILE A 13 -7.35 -2.56 0.32
C ILE A 13 -8.04 -3.88 -0.03
N LYS A 14 -9.36 -3.89 -0.20
CA LYS A 14 -10.12 -5.09 -0.55
C LYS A 14 -9.73 -5.65 -1.92
N LYS A 15 -9.59 -4.80 -2.95
CA LYS A 15 -9.28 -5.24 -4.32
C LYS A 15 -7.81 -5.57 -4.55
N SER A 16 -6.89 -5.01 -3.77
CA SER A 16 -5.44 -5.16 -3.98
C SER A 16 -4.82 -6.35 -3.24
N GLN A 17 -5.62 -7.17 -2.54
CA GLN A 17 -5.12 -8.39 -1.89
C GLN A 17 -4.74 -9.44 -2.94
N ALA A 18 -3.44 -9.72 -3.06
CA ALA A 18 -2.91 -10.81 -3.88
C ALA A 18 -1.76 -11.51 -3.16
N ALA A 19 -1.32 -12.67 -3.67
CA ALA A 19 -0.18 -13.38 -3.08
C ALA A 19 1.13 -12.56 -3.12
N SER A 20 1.27 -11.63 -4.07
CA SER A 20 2.46 -10.79 -4.26
C SER A 20 2.30 -9.34 -3.77
N LEU A 21 1.09 -8.93 -3.39
CA LEU A 21 0.76 -7.57 -2.94
C LEU A 21 -0.20 -7.64 -1.75
N SER A 22 0.13 -6.95 -0.67
CA SER A 22 -0.75 -6.81 0.50
C SER A 22 -0.87 -5.35 0.85
N SER A 23 -2.09 -4.84 0.92
CA SER A 23 -2.37 -3.47 1.34
C SER A 23 -3.12 -3.50 2.67
N PHE A 24 -2.78 -2.62 3.60
CA PHE A 24 -3.41 -2.58 4.91
C PHE A 24 -3.22 -1.21 5.58
N TRP A 25 -4.00 -0.98 6.64
CA TRP A 25 -3.88 0.20 7.48
C TRP A 25 -2.75 0.05 8.49
N ASP A 26 -1.99 1.13 8.66
CA ASP A 26 -1.10 1.36 9.79
C ASP A 26 -1.42 2.74 10.36
N ASN A 27 -2.27 2.76 11.39
CA ASN A 27 -2.97 3.97 11.85
C ASN A 27 -3.72 4.67 10.69
N TYR A 28 -3.38 5.93 10.41
CA TYR A 28 -3.95 6.71 9.30
C TYR A 28 -3.17 6.56 7.99
N ASP A 29 -2.15 5.72 7.95
CA ASP A 29 -1.35 5.51 6.75
C ASP A 29 -1.83 4.27 6.00
N LEU A 30 -1.93 4.40 4.68
CA LEU A 30 -2.10 3.26 3.79
C LEU A 30 -0.72 2.67 3.51
N ILE A 31 -0.52 1.42 3.91
CA ILE A 31 0.69 0.66 3.58
C ILE A 31 0.39 -0.25 2.40
N ILE A 32 1.25 -0.20 1.38
CA ILE A 32 1.23 -1.10 0.24
C ILE A 32 2.51 -1.91 0.26
N TRP A 33 2.42 -3.15 0.70
CA TRP A 33 3.53 -4.09 0.74
C TRP A 33 3.54 -4.95 -0.52
N GLN A 34 4.70 -5.08 -1.15
CA GLN A 34 4.90 -5.96 -2.30
C GLN A 34 6.07 -6.91 -2.04
N LYS A 35 5.89 -8.18 -2.38
CA LYS A 35 6.94 -9.20 -2.25
C LYS A 35 8.14 -8.82 -3.10
N ASP A 36 9.31 -8.78 -2.48
CA ASP A 36 10.60 -8.44 -3.10
C ASP A 36 11.73 -8.95 -2.20
N SER A 37 12.54 -9.87 -2.71
CA SER A 37 13.65 -10.48 -1.97
C SER A 37 14.74 -9.48 -1.59
N SER A 38 14.87 -8.38 -2.34
CA SER A 38 15.79 -7.29 -2.00
C SER A 38 15.30 -6.44 -0.81
N GLY A 39 14.08 -6.67 -0.33
CA GLY A 39 13.53 -6.00 0.85
C GLY A 39 14.37 -6.17 2.11
N TYR A 40 15.14 -7.25 2.25
CA TYR A 40 16.00 -7.47 3.44
C TYR A 40 17.06 -6.37 3.64
N SER A 41 17.60 -5.81 2.56
CA SER A 41 18.67 -4.81 2.60
C SER A 41 18.21 -3.40 2.21
N ASP A 42 16.92 -3.21 1.91
CA ASP A 42 16.36 -1.92 1.49
C ASP A 42 15.81 -1.14 2.69
N LYS A 43 15.95 0.19 2.68
CA LYS A 43 15.37 1.08 3.71
C LYS A 43 13.83 1.04 3.74
N LYS A 44 13.21 0.69 2.61
CA LYS A 44 11.76 0.45 2.48
C LYS A 44 11.40 -1.02 2.70
N GLY A 45 12.37 -1.83 3.11
CA GLY A 45 12.21 -3.22 3.46
C GLY A 45 11.21 -3.42 4.58
N MET A 46 10.37 -4.44 4.44
CA MET A 46 9.45 -4.86 5.49
C MET A 46 9.26 -6.37 5.42
N PHE A 47 9.42 -7.02 6.57
CA PHE A 47 9.14 -8.44 6.71
C PHE A 47 7.66 -8.64 7.07
N LEU A 48 6.93 -9.38 6.22
CA LEU A 48 5.50 -9.62 6.39
C LEU A 48 5.15 -11.03 5.89
N LYS A 49 4.30 -11.75 6.64
CA LYS A 49 3.85 -13.12 6.28
C LYS A 49 5.01 -14.07 5.95
N ASN A 50 6.07 -14.05 6.76
CA ASN A 50 7.30 -14.82 6.58
C ASN A 50 8.06 -14.56 5.27
N LEU A 51 7.84 -13.41 4.63
CA LEU A 51 8.49 -13.02 3.38
C LEU A 51 9.06 -11.61 3.51
N TRP A 52 10.19 -11.39 2.83
CA TRP A 52 10.71 -10.04 2.60
C TRP A 52 9.99 -9.37 1.43
N GLY A 53 9.77 -8.08 1.59
CA GLY A 53 9.21 -7.22 0.56
C GLY A 53 9.53 -5.78 0.82
N LYS A 54 9.01 -4.91 -0.05
CA LYS A 54 9.11 -3.46 0.10
C LYS A 54 7.74 -2.89 0.40
N ALA A 55 7.69 -1.98 1.36
CA ALA A 55 6.49 -1.27 1.74
C ALA A 55 6.54 0.18 1.25
N GLU A 56 5.47 0.61 0.61
CA GLU A 56 5.23 2.02 0.32
C GLU A 56 4.17 2.55 1.29
N ARG A 57 4.54 3.57 2.07
CA ARG A 57 3.68 4.25 3.01
C ARG A 57 3.08 5.49 2.36
N ILE A 58 1.76 5.59 2.39
CA ILE A 58 1.00 6.73 1.86
C ILE A 58 0.26 7.33 3.05
N SER A 59 0.75 8.47 3.52
CA SER A 59 0.12 9.18 4.63
C SER A 59 -1.06 10.01 4.18
N VAL A 60 -2.02 10.15 5.08
CA VAL A 60 -3.15 11.05 4.91
C VAL A 60 -2.68 12.50 4.87
N SER A 61 -3.28 13.30 4.01
CA SER A 61 -3.09 14.76 4.04
C SER A 61 -3.95 15.42 5.12
N ASP A 62 -3.67 16.69 5.40
CA ASP A 62 -4.47 17.57 6.26
C ASP A 62 -5.96 17.64 5.88
N GLN A 63 -6.29 17.38 4.61
CA GLN A 63 -7.66 17.34 4.09
C GLN A 63 -8.30 15.95 4.15
N GLY A 64 -7.67 14.95 4.77
CA GLY A 64 -8.21 13.58 4.83
C GLY A 64 -8.08 12.80 3.51
N ILE A 65 -7.11 13.15 2.66
CA ILE A 65 -6.94 12.55 1.33
C ILE A 65 -5.64 11.74 1.26
N TRP A 66 -5.73 10.51 0.75
CA TRP A 66 -4.58 9.68 0.39
C TRP A 66 -4.28 9.79 -1.10
N LYS A 67 -3.05 10.14 -1.46
CA LYS A 67 -2.62 10.29 -2.85
C LYS A 67 -1.99 8.99 -3.37
N LEU A 68 -2.80 8.16 -4.00
CA LEU A 68 -2.34 6.88 -4.54
C LEU A 68 -1.52 7.07 -5.84
N PRO A 69 -0.31 6.49 -5.94
CA PRO A 69 0.47 6.46 -7.17
C PRO A 69 -0.27 5.78 -8.33
N LYS A 70 -0.09 6.29 -9.57
CA LYS A 70 -0.78 5.77 -10.77
C LYS A 70 -0.58 4.26 -10.98
N LYS A 71 0.58 3.71 -10.60
CA LYS A 71 0.91 2.28 -10.73
C LYS A 71 -0.07 1.35 -9.97
N TYR A 72 -0.71 1.83 -8.91
CA TYR A 72 -1.65 1.06 -8.11
C TYR A 72 -3.11 1.26 -8.54
N VAL A 73 -3.40 2.22 -9.42
CA VAL A 73 -4.78 2.49 -9.88
C VAL A 73 -5.37 1.29 -10.64
N ARG A 74 -4.52 0.45 -11.25
CA ARG A 74 -4.94 -0.77 -11.96
C ARG A 74 -5.73 -1.75 -11.09
N TYR A 75 -5.53 -1.73 -9.76
CA TYR A 75 -6.23 -2.62 -8.83
C TYR A 75 -7.68 -2.19 -8.57
N PHE A 76 -8.14 -1.06 -9.12
CA PHE A 76 -9.54 -0.66 -9.06
C PHE A 76 -10.42 -1.22 -10.18
N LYS A 77 -9.83 -1.79 -11.23
CA LYS A 77 -10.59 -2.52 -12.26
C LYS A 77 -11.03 -3.86 -11.69
#